data_AF-A0A286A7N4-F1
#
_entry.id   AF-A0A286A7N4-F1
#
_cell.length_a   1.000
_cell.length_b   1.000
_cell.length_c   1.000
_cell.angle_alpha   90.00
_cell.angle_beta   90.00
_cell.angle_gamma   90.00
#
_symmetry.space_group_name_H-M   'P 1'
#
loop_
_entity.id
_entity.type
_entity.pdbx_description
1 polymer ?
#
loop_
_entity_poly.entity_id
_entity_poly.type
_entity_poly.pdbx_seq_one_letter_code
_entity_poly.pdbx_strand_id
1 'polypeptide(L)'
;MKTTRKITILGSTGSIGVSTLDVIARHPDRFQAFALTAHNNVEKMLSQCQRFQPRFAVMLDQKSSEQLTGAIKTANIKTEVLSGIESLEKVASLPEVDTVMAAIVGAAGIRPTFAAAQAGKLVLLANKETLVMAGRIFTDLVKQHHATLLPIDSEHNAIYQSLPHHFNGDLVAAGISHILLTASGGPFRCASLDSLKTVTPEQACAHPNWDMGQKISVDSATMMNKGLEVIEAHWLFEAPPDKIQVVIHPQSVIHSMVAYVDGSVIAQLGNPDMRTPIAHAMGYPERIESGVSALDMFKVAHLDFEAPDFERFPCLDLAYQALRAGGNMPAVLNAANEVAVESFLQKRMVFTAIPTMIKHVMQTIQQEEMMTLDDVLRTDKLARAKSHEWLANLQ
;
A
#
# COMPACT_ATOMS: atom_id res chain seq x y z
N MET A 1 1.82 31.88 13.43
CA MET A 1 2.64 31.14 12.44
C MET A 1 2.16 29.70 12.48
N LYS A 2 1.83 29.07 11.35
CA LYS A 2 1.47 27.64 11.36
C LYS A 2 2.69 26.85 11.86
N THR A 3 2.52 26.04 12.91
CA THR A 3 3.59 25.19 13.44
C THR A 3 3.98 24.16 12.37
N THR A 4 5.28 24.03 12.09
CA THR A 4 5.80 23.03 11.15
C THR A 4 5.45 21.62 11.64
N ARG A 5 4.82 20.81 10.79
CA ARG A 5 4.44 19.43 11.13
C ARG A 5 5.64 18.51 11.04
N LYS A 6 5.83 17.71 12.09
CA LYS A 6 6.90 16.71 12.21
C LYS A 6 6.41 15.36 11.69
N ILE A 7 7.15 14.81 10.75
CA ILE A 7 6.78 13.59 10.02
C ILE A 7 7.75 12.46 10.33
N THR A 8 7.22 11.32 10.77
CA THR A 8 7.94 10.05 10.76
C THR A 8 7.66 9.33 9.44
N ILE A 9 8.70 8.90 8.73
CA ILE A 9 8.57 8.15 7.47
C ILE A 9 9.01 6.71 7.69
N LEU A 10 8.03 5.82 7.78
CA LEU A 10 8.25 4.37 7.85
C LEU A 10 8.56 3.86 6.44
N GLY A 11 9.82 3.52 6.15
CA GLY A 11 10.24 3.09 4.80
C GLY A 11 10.75 4.23 3.90
N SER A 12 11.49 5.18 4.47
CA SER A 12 12.07 6.37 3.81
C SER A 12 12.94 6.08 2.57
N THR A 13 13.61 4.92 2.51
CA THR A 13 14.49 4.57 1.39
C THR A 13 13.77 3.95 0.19
N GLY A 14 12.50 3.56 0.35
CA GLY A 14 11.63 3.06 -0.71
C GLY A 14 11.05 4.16 -1.59
N SER A 15 10.32 3.78 -2.65
CA SER A 15 9.77 4.73 -3.64
C SER A 15 8.86 5.80 -3.02
N ILE A 16 7.90 5.38 -2.17
CA ILE A 16 7.00 6.29 -1.45
C ILE A 16 7.77 7.18 -0.47
N GLY A 17 8.73 6.62 0.26
CA GLY A 17 9.57 7.38 1.19
C GLY A 17 10.39 8.47 0.51
N VAL A 18 11.00 8.16 -0.63
CA VAL A 18 11.74 9.13 -1.46
C VAL A 18 10.80 10.22 -2.00
N SER A 19 9.63 9.84 -2.49
CA SER A 19 8.62 10.79 -2.98
C SER A 19 8.10 11.70 -1.87
N THR A 20 7.91 11.16 -0.67
CA THR A 20 7.53 11.92 0.54
C THR A 20 8.60 12.95 0.90
N LEU A 21 9.87 12.55 0.86
CA LEU A 21 10.98 13.46 1.11
C LEU A 21 11.11 14.55 0.04
N ASP A 22 10.77 14.27 -1.23
CA ASP A 22 10.68 15.29 -2.28
C ASP A 22 9.61 16.34 -1.94
N VAL A 23 8.41 15.90 -1.52
CA VAL A 23 7.33 16.81 -1.08
C VAL A 23 7.74 17.61 0.15
N ILE A 24 8.39 17.00 1.15
CA ILE A 24 8.91 17.72 2.33
C ILE A 24 9.92 18.80 1.91
N ALA A 25 10.85 18.47 1.01
CA ALA A 25 11.87 19.42 0.55
C ALA A 25 11.30 20.65 -0.17
N ARG A 26 10.09 20.54 -0.75
CA ARG A 26 9.38 21.63 -1.42
C ARG A 26 8.66 22.57 -0.46
N HIS A 27 8.34 22.11 0.75
CA HIS A 27 7.57 22.86 1.73
C HIS A 27 8.26 22.85 3.11
N PRO A 28 9.51 23.36 3.22
CA PRO A 28 10.29 23.30 4.46
C PRO A 28 9.70 24.15 5.60
N ASP A 29 8.85 25.12 5.27
CA ASP A 29 8.08 25.91 6.25
C ASP A 29 6.90 25.13 6.84
N ARG A 30 6.39 24.13 6.12
CA ARG A 30 5.23 23.31 6.52
C ARG A 30 5.60 21.97 7.13
N PHE A 31 6.69 21.34 6.69
CA PHE A 31 7.04 19.98 7.09
C PHE A 31 8.50 19.83 7.47
N GLN A 32 8.72 18.97 8.46
CA GLN A 32 10.05 18.54 8.89
C GLN A 32 10.08 17.02 9.02
N ALA A 33 11.06 16.37 8.39
CA ALA A 33 11.34 14.96 8.64
C ALA A 33 11.90 14.80 10.06
N PHE A 34 11.14 14.16 10.95
CA PHE A 34 11.51 13.96 12.35
C PHE A 34 12.23 12.63 12.56
N ALA A 35 11.72 11.56 11.95
CA ALA A 35 12.36 10.25 11.95
C ALA A 35 12.28 9.60 10.57
N LEU A 36 13.38 8.96 10.16
CA LEU A 36 13.47 8.18 8.92
C LEU A 36 13.73 6.73 9.25
N THR A 37 13.02 5.81 8.61
CA THR A 37 13.27 4.38 8.84
C THR A 37 13.52 3.64 7.54
N ALA A 38 14.29 2.55 7.61
CA ALA A 38 14.55 1.65 6.49
C ALA A 38 14.85 0.24 6.99
N HIS A 39 14.87 -0.72 6.06
CA HIS A 39 15.32 -2.08 6.39
C HIS A 39 16.85 -2.12 6.49
N ASN A 40 17.55 -1.97 5.36
CA ASN A 40 19.00 -2.21 5.27
C ASN A 40 19.76 -1.28 4.31
N ASN A 41 19.11 -0.32 3.64
CA ASN A 41 19.79 0.56 2.69
C ASN A 41 20.53 1.72 3.39
N VAL A 42 21.72 1.41 3.93
CA VAL A 42 22.56 2.34 4.72
C VAL A 42 22.98 3.56 3.91
N GLU A 43 23.41 3.37 2.66
CA GLU A 43 23.90 4.46 1.80
C GLU A 43 22.81 5.51 1.56
N LYS A 44 21.63 5.07 1.13
CA LYS A 44 20.50 5.98 0.90
C LYS A 44 20.06 6.62 2.22
N MET A 45 19.96 5.87 3.31
CA MET A 45 19.61 6.42 4.62
C MET A 45 20.60 7.51 5.07
N LEU A 46 21.91 7.30 4.91
CA LEU A 46 22.93 8.28 5.25
C LEU A 46 22.75 9.58 4.45
N SER A 47 22.55 9.49 3.13
CA SER A 47 22.31 10.67 2.29
C SER A 47 21.04 11.43 2.68
N GLN A 48 19.99 10.71 3.07
CA GLN A 48 18.76 11.32 3.57
C GLN A 48 18.99 11.99 4.93
N CYS A 49 19.73 11.38 5.85
CA CYS A 49 20.09 11.98 7.13
C CYS A 49 20.95 13.25 6.95
N GLN A 50 21.89 13.26 6.00
CA GLN A 50 22.69 14.43 5.67
C GLN A 50 21.82 15.60 5.21
N ARG A 51 20.85 15.33 4.32
CA ARG A 51 20.00 16.37 3.73
C ARG A 51 18.92 16.87 4.70
N PHE A 52 18.24 15.97 5.39
CA PHE A 52 17.05 16.30 6.17
C PHE A 52 17.29 16.43 7.67
N GLN A 53 18.45 15.99 8.16
CA GLN A 53 18.88 16.08 9.56
C GLN A 53 17.77 15.63 10.54
N PRO A 54 17.16 14.45 10.36
CA PRO A 54 16.11 13.96 11.25
C PRO A 54 16.69 13.74 12.65
N ARG A 55 15.83 13.81 13.67
CA ARG A 55 16.23 13.49 15.05
C ARG A 55 16.61 12.02 15.18
N PHE A 56 15.85 11.14 14.55
CA PHE A 56 16.06 9.69 14.60
C PHE A 56 16.22 9.07 13.21
N ALA A 57 17.10 8.08 13.12
CA ALA A 57 17.13 7.13 12.00
C ALA A 57 16.99 5.71 12.55
N VAL A 58 16.07 4.91 12.01
CA VAL A 58 15.85 3.54 12.45
C VAL A 58 16.16 2.56 11.33
N MET A 59 17.07 1.62 11.59
CA MET A 59 17.33 0.50 10.69
C MET A 59 16.73 -0.77 11.29
N LEU A 60 15.82 -1.43 10.58
CA LEU A 60 15.24 -2.69 11.06
C LEU A 60 16.31 -3.78 11.18
N ASP A 61 17.26 -3.84 10.24
CA ASP A 61 18.40 -4.75 10.31
C ASP A 61 19.49 -4.22 11.26
N GLN A 62 19.89 -5.05 12.22
CA GLN A 62 20.86 -4.71 13.26
C GLN A 62 22.23 -4.36 12.67
N LYS A 63 22.72 -5.14 11.70
CA LYS A 63 24.02 -4.91 11.06
C LYS A 63 24.04 -3.58 10.31
N SER A 64 22.96 -3.26 9.62
CA SER A 64 22.78 -1.98 8.92
C SER A 64 22.72 -0.80 9.89
N SER A 65 22.13 -0.97 11.07
CA SER A 65 22.12 0.04 12.14
C SER A 65 23.53 0.38 12.63
N GLU A 66 24.36 -0.64 12.87
CA GLU A 66 25.75 -0.46 13.32
C GLU A 66 26.58 0.27 12.26
N GLN A 67 26.42 -0.11 10.98
CA GLN A 67 27.06 0.56 9.86
C GLN A 67 26.64 2.04 9.75
N LEU A 68 25.34 2.32 9.85
CA LEU A 68 24.82 3.68 9.80
C LEU A 68 25.33 4.52 10.99
N THR A 69 25.38 3.94 12.20
CA THR A 69 25.91 4.61 13.40
C THR A 69 27.35 5.08 13.20
N GLY A 70 28.20 4.22 12.63
CA GLY A 70 29.57 4.59 12.27
C GLY A 70 29.61 5.74 11.26
N ALA A 71 28.80 5.66 10.20
CA ALA A 71 28.76 6.67 9.14
C ALA A 71 28.24 8.03 9.63
N ILE A 72 27.19 8.05 10.47
CA ILE A 72 26.64 9.26 11.09
C ILE A 72 27.67 9.98 11.95
N LYS A 73 28.44 9.23 12.76
CA LYS A 73 29.54 9.78 13.58
C LYS A 73 30.64 10.38 12.71
N THR A 74 31.08 9.67 11.68
CA THR A 74 32.10 10.15 10.74
C THR A 74 31.65 11.43 10.01
N ALA A 75 30.35 11.51 9.67
CA ALA A 75 29.77 12.69 9.01
C ALA A 75 29.39 13.83 9.99
N ASN A 76 29.60 13.66 11.30
CA ASN A 76 29.25 14.62 12.35
C ASN A 76 27.76 15.05 12.32
N ILE A 77 26.87 14.10 12.06
CA ILE A 77 25.41 14.32 12.03
C ILE A 77 24.82 14.04 13.42
N LYS A 78 23.85 14.85 13.86
CA LYS A 78 23.26 14.74 15.22
C LYS A 78 22.17 13.67 15.36
N THR A 79 21.82 13.00 14.26
CA THR A 79 20.78 11.97 14.22
C THR A 79 21.12 10.80 15.15
N GLU A 80 20.19 10.43 16.01
CA GLU A 80 20.29 9.23 16.85
C GLU A 80 19.87 8.00 16.03
N VAL A 81 20.75 7.00 15.95
CA VAL A 81 20.49 5.75 15.23
C VAL A 81 19.93 4.71 16.19
N LEU A 82 18.79 4.12 15.84
CA LEU A 82 18.11 3.06 16.57
C LEU A 82 17.95 1.81 15.69
N SER A 83 17.66 0.66 16.30
CA SER A 83 17.40 -0.59 15.58
C SER A 83 16.18 -1.36 16.05
N GLY A 84 15.66 -2.21 15.17
CA GLY A 84 14.60 -3.17 15.48
C GLY A 84 13.18 -2.61 15.37
N ILE A 85 12.21 -3.51 15.47
CA ILE A 85 10.78 -3.22 15.30
C ILE A 85 10.23 -2.36 16.43
N GLU A 86 10.71 -2.55 17.66
CA GLU A 86 10.34 -1.74 18.83
C GLU A 86 10.74 -0.27 18.62
N SER A 87 11.87 -0.03 17.94
CA SER A 87 12.30 1.33 17.59
C SER A 87 11.41 1.96 16.51
N LEU A 88 10.87 1.16 15.58
CA LEU A 88 9.88 1.64 14.59
C LEU A 88 8.59 2.07 15.29
N GLU A 89 8.07 1.27 16.22
CA GLU A 89 6.89 1.59 17.03
C GLU A 89 7.12 2.85 17.88
N LYS A 90 8.30 2.95 18.50
CA LYS A 90 8.70 4.13 19.27
C LYS A 90 8.64 5.40 18.42
N VAL A 91 9.35 5.45 17.30
CA VAL A 91 9.41 6.69 16.49
C VAL A 91 8.07 7.02 15.80
N ALA A 92 7.20 6.04 15.60
CA ALA A 92 5.85 6.25 15.08
C ALA A 92 4.88 6.86 16.13
N SER A 93 5.15 6.64 17.42
CA SER A 93 4.25 7.03 18.51
C SER A 93 4.73 8.24 19.33
N LEU A 94 5.95 8.74 19.09
CA LEU A 94 6.52 9.86 19.85
C LEU A 94 5.59 11.09 19.90
N PRO A 95 5.44 11.76 21.06
CA PRO A 95 4.56 12.93 21.21
C PRO A 95 4.88 14.08 20.24
N GLU A 96 6.15 14.25 19.87
CA GLU A 96 6.58 15.30 18.95
C GLU A 96 6.20 15.03 17.49
N VAL A 97 5.76 13.83 17.14
CA VAL A 97 5.38 13.46 15.77
C VAL A 97 3.90 13.79 15.56
N ASP A 98 3.59 14.54 14.50
CA ASP A 98 2.22 14.88 14.13
C ASP A 98 1.66 13.88 13.12
N THR A 99 2.51 13.39 12.22
CA THR A 99 2.11 12.62 11.04
C THR A 99 3.06 11.45 10.80
N VAL A 100 2.51 10.30 10.41
CA VAL A 100 3.28 9.10 10.08
C VAL A 100 2.97 8.67 8.65
N MET A 101 3.99 8.65 7.79
CA MET A 101 3.93 8.00 6.48
C MET A 101 4.21 6.51 6.64
N ALA A 102 3.17 5.69 6.57
CA ALA A 102 3.24 4.23 6.69
C ALA A 102 3.51 3.61 5.31
N ALA A 103 4.79 3.49 4.94
CA ALA A 103 5.26 3.08 3.61
C ALA A 103 6.24 1.89 3.62
N ILE A 104 6.31 1.14 4.73
CA ILE A 104 6.96 -0.17 4.76
C ILE A 104 6.10 -1.14 3.93
N VAL A 105 6.72 -2.02 3.15
CA VAL A 105 6.01 -3.01 2.32
C VAL A 105 5.68 -4.26 3.14
N GLY A 106 4.49 -4.83 2.94
CA GLY A 106 4.09 -6.10 3.55
C GLY A 106 3.78 -6.02 5.05
N ALA A 107 3.64 -7.19 5.67
CA ALA A 107 3.23 -7.32 7.08
C ALA A 107 4.18 -6.63 8.09
N ALA A 108 5.45 -6.40 7.71
CA ALA A 108 6.43 -5.73 8.57
C ALA A 108 6.03 -4.29 8.94
N GLY A 109 5.17 -3.64 8.15
CA GLY A 109 4.66 -2.29 8.42
C GLY A 109 3.53 -2.23 9.44
N ILE A 110 2.89 -3.35 9.79
CA ILE A 110 1.64 -3.35 10.56
C ILE A 110 1.87 -2.83 11.99
N ARG A 111 2.82 -3.42 12.72
CA ARG A 111 3.13 -3.04 14.12
C ARG A 111 3.38 -1.54 14.31
N PRO A 112 4.32 -0.90 13.58
CA PRO A 112 4.55 0.54 13.75
C PRO A 112 3.38 1.41 13.27
N THR A 113 2.57 0.94 12.32
CA THR A 113 1.36 1.64 11.87
C THR A 113 0.27 1.60 12.94
N PHE A 114 0.10 0.47 13.63
CA PHE A 114 -0.75 0.34 14.81
C PHE A 114 -0.31 1.27 15.93
N ALA A 115 1.00 1.35 16.22
CA ALA A 115 1.54 2.27 17.22
C ALA A 115 1.24 3.74 16.89
N ALA A 116 1.30 4.13 15.60
CA ALA A 116 0.91 5.47 15.16
C ALA A 116 -0.59 5.74 15.39
N ALA A 117 -1.46 4.81 15.01
CA ALA A 117 -2.90 4.96 15.20
C ALA A 117 -3.27 5.01 16.69
N GLN A 118 -2.68 4.15 17.52
CA GLN A 118 -2.89 4.13 18.96
C GLN A 118 -2.46 5.44 19.65
N ALA A 119 -1.44 6.10 19.11
CA ALA A 119 -0.97 7.40 19.57
C ALA A 119 -1.78 8.59 19.00
N GLY A 120 -2.90 8.34 18.30
CA GLY A 120 -3.80 9.37 17.78
C GLY A 120 -3.20 10.19 16.63
N LYS A 121 -2.23 9.63 15.88
CA LYS A 121 -1.53 10.37 14.82
C LYS A 121 -2.39 10.53 13.56
N LEU A 122 -1.99 11.48 12.71
CA LEU A 122 -2.39 11.44 11.29
C LEU A 122 -1.55 10.35 10.59
N VAL A 123 -2.19 9.25 10.19
CA VAL A 123 -1.58 8.14 9.48
C VAL A 123 -1.83 8.30 7.99
N LEU A 124 -0.75 8.48 7.23
CA LEU A 124 -0.73 8.47 5.78
C LEU A 124 -0.39 7.06 5.32
N LEU A 125 -1.41 6.30 4.92
CA LEU A 125 -1.28 4.86 4.70
C LEU A 125 -0.99 4.53 3.23
N ALA A 126 0.23 4.08 2.95
CA ALA A 126 0.62 3.50 1.67
C ALA A 126 0.78 1.96 1.74
N ASN A 127 0.94 1.42 2.95
CA ASN A 127 0.98 -0.03 3.19
C ASN A 127 -0.45 -0.60 3.18
N LYS A 128 -0.91 -1.08 2.02
CA LYS A 128 -2.22 -1.72 1.88
C LYS A 128 -2.37 -2.97 2.74
N GLU A 129 -1.28 -3.71 2.97
CA GLU A 129 -1.31 -4.96 3.74
C GLU A 129 -1.83 -4.78 5.17
N THR A 130 -1.68 -3.60 5.78
CA THR A 130 -2.28 -3.28 7.08
C THR A 130 -3.81 -3.40 7.03
N LEU A 131 -4.45 -2.83 6.02
CA LEU A 131 -5.91 -2.90 5.87
C LEU A 131 -6.37 -4.25 5.34
N VAL A 132 -5.59 -4.89 4.46
CA VAL A 132 -5.93 -6.22 3.96
C VAL A 132 -5.95 -7.24 5.10
N MET A 133 -4.90 -7.27 5.92
CA MET A 133 -4.73 -8.31 6.93
C MET A 133 -5.46 -8.00 8.24
N ALA A 134 -5.54 -6.71 8.61
CA ALA A 134 -6.04 -6.28 9.92
C ALA A 134 -7.17 -5.26 9.83
N GLY A 135 -7.86 -5.15 8.69
CA GLY A 135 -8.78 -4.04 8.40
C GLY A 135 -9.79 -3.70 9.49
N ARG A 136 -10.55 -4.68 9.99
CA ARG A 136 -11.49 -4.46 11.12
C ARG A 136 -10.76 -3.92 12.36
N ILE A 137 -9.75 -4.65 12.82
CA ILE A 137 -9.01 -4.33 14.05
C ILE A 137 -8.35 -2.95 13.94
N PHE A 138 -7.75 -2.64 12.79
CA PHE A 138 -7.07 -1.38 12.55
C PHE A 138 -8.03 -0.21 12.43
N THR A 139 -9.15 -0.36 11.71
CA THR A 139 -10.15 0.71 11.60
C THR A 139 -10.86 0.98 12.93
N ASP A 140 -11.14 -0.06 13.73
CA ASP A 140 -11.64 0.08 15.10
C ASP A 140 -10.63 0.81 15.99
N LEU A 141 -9.34 0.46 15.90
CA LEU A 141 -8.27 1.15 16.63
C LEU A 141 -8.17 2.63 16.25
N VAL A 142 -8.23 2.96 14.96
CA VAL A 142 -8.21 4.35 14.47
C VAL A 142 -9.36 5.14 15.06
N LYS A 143 -10.59 4.59 15.05
CA LYS A 143 -11.78 5.21 15.64
C LYS A 143 -11.63 5.38 17.16
N GLN A 144 -11.19 4.35 17.87
CA GLN A 144 -11.01 4.35 19.32
C GLN A 144 -10.00 5.39 19.80
N HIS A 145 -8.91 5.60 19.06
CA HIS A 145 -7.83 6.51 19.45
C HIS A 145 -7.90 7.88 18.79
N HIS A 146 -8.99 8.18 18.08
CA HIS A 146 -9.19 9.44 17.35
C HIS A 146 -8.03 9.77 16.39
N ALA A 147 -7.37 8.73 15.86
CA ALA A 147 -6.40 8.90 14.79
C ALA A 147 -7.11 9.29 13.50
N THR A 148 -6.38 9.91 12.59
CA THR A 148 -6.89 10.21 11.25
C THR A 148 -6.17 9.32 10.24
N LEU A 149 -6.92 8.66 9.36
CA LEU A 149 -6.37 7.80 8.32
C LEU A 149 -6.60 8.46 6.95
N LEU A 150 -5.53 8.70 6.20
CA LEU A 150 -5.61 9.19 4.81
C LEU A 150 -4.93 8.21 3.86
N PRO A 151 -5.61 7.79 2.78
CA PRO A 151 -5.02 6.88 1.81
C PRO A 151 -3.96 7.56 0.96
N ILE A 152 -2.84 6.86 0.77
CA ILE A 152 -1.76 7.26 -0.14
C ILE A 152 -1.78 6.44 -1.43
N ASP A 153 -2.28 5.21 -1.39
CA ASP A 153 -2.45 4.43 -2.61
C ASP A 153 -3.31 5.21 -3.62
N SER A 154 -2.91 5.16 -4.89
CA SER A 154 -3.29 6.16 -5.89
C SER A 154 -4.78 6.15 -6.17
N GLU A 155 -5.35 4.95 -6.24
CA GLU A 155 -6.76 4.66 -6.45
C GLU A 155 -7.61 5.13 -5.28
N HIS A 156 -7.22 4.80 -4.05
CA HIS A 156 -7.98 5.18 -2.86
C HIS A 156 -7.86 6.66 -2.58
N ASN A 157 -6.71 7.27 -2.85
CA ASN A 157 -6.58 8.72 -2.80
C ASN A 157 -7.46 9.41 -3.85
N ALA A 158 -7.57 8.84 -5.05
CA ALA A 158 -8.47 9.32 -6.10
C ALA A 158 -9.95 9.20 -5.71
N ILE A 159 -10.35 8.07 -5.10
CA ILE A 159 -11.68 7.87 -4.52
C ILE A 159 -11.94 8.91 -3.44
N TYR A 160 -11.01 9.08 -2.50
CA TYR A 160 -11.13 10.04 -1.40
C TYR A 160 -11.34 11.48 -1.92
N GLN A 161 -10.63 11.87 -2.98
CA GLN A 161 -10.81 13.17 -3.63
C GLN A 161 -12.14 13.32 -4.38
N SER A 162 -12.80 12.21 -4.73
CA SER A 162 -14.04 12.16 -5.49
C SER A 162 -15.29 11.93 -4.61
N LEU A 163 -15.08 11.69 -3.31
CA LEU A 163 -16.12 11.61 -2.29
C LEU A 163 -16.62 13.00 -1.88
N PRO A 164 -17.86 13.10 -1.36
CA PRO A 164 -18.33 14.36 -0.80
C PRO A 164 -17.48 14.76 0.40
N HIS A 165 -17.35 16.07 0.62
CA HIS A 165 -16.72 16.57 1.84
C HIS A 165 -17.45 16.02 3.07
N HIS A 166 -16.68 15.64 4.09
CA HIS A 166 -17.20 15.06 5.34
C HIS A 166 -17.93 13.71 5.18
N PHE A 167 -17.60 12.93 4.14
CA PHE A 167 -18.03 11.54 4.03
C PHE A 167 -17.71 10.76 5.32
N ASN A 168 -18.70 10.02 5.82
CA ASN A 168 -18.67 9.37 7.13
C ASN A 168 -18.73 7.83 7.07
N GLY A 169 -18.58 7.24 5.87
CA GLY A 169 -18.72 5.79 5.65
C GLY A 169 -20.09 5.37 5.10
N ASP A 170 -21.13 6.20 5.19
CA ASP A 170 -22.45 5.84 4.68
C ASP A 170 -22.60 6.17 3.18
N LEU A 171 -22.30 5.17 2.33
CA LEU A 171 -22.44 5.29 0.88
C LEU A 171 -23.87 5.69 0.47
N VAL A 172 -24.89 5.12 1.11
CA VAL A 172 -26.29 5.33 0.71
C VAL A 172 -26.72 6.75 1.04
N ALA A 173 -26.41 7.22 2.26
CA ALA A 173 -26.71 8.60 2.66
C ALA A 173 -25.95 9.62 1.80
N ALA A 174 -24.74 9.28 1.33
CA ALA A 174 -23.95 10.10 0.41
C ALA A 174 -24.40 10.01 -1.06
N GLY A 175 -25.42 9.21 -1.37
CA GLY A 175 -25.90 9.00 -2.75
C GLY A 175 -24.90 8.28 -3.65
N ILE A 176 -23.95 7.53 -3.08
CA ILE A 176 -22.92 6.79 -3.81
C ILE A 176 -23.50 5.44 -4.23
N SER A 177 -23.51 5.19 -5.54
CA SER A 177 -24.00 3.94 -6.11
C SER A 177 -22.91 2.88 -6.16
N HIS A 178 -21.69 3.22 -6.59
CA HIS A 178 -20.53 2.32 -6.69
C HIS A 178 -19.21 3.10 -6.59
N ILE A 179 -18.18 2.43 -6.10
CA ILE A 179 -16.78 2.80 -6.28
C ILE A 179 -16.27 2.12 -7.55
N LEU A 180 -15.67 2.88 -8.47
CA LEU A 180 -15.05 2.35 -9.68
C LEU A 180 -13.53 2.36 -9.50
N LEU A 181 -12.99 1.20 -9.13
CA LEU A 181 -11.58 1.01 -8.82
C LEU A 181 -10.81 0.65 -10.09
N THR A 182 -10.10 1.63 -10.66
CA THR A 182 -9.43 1.44 -11.95
C THR A 182 -8.14 0.63 -11.81
N ALA A 183 -7.79 -0.20 -12.79
CA ALA A 183 -6.55 -1.00 -12.84
C ALA A 183 -5.85 -0.85 -14.20
N SER A 184 -4.51 -0.90 -14.26
CA SER A 184 -3.80 -0.89 -15.56
C SER A 184 -4.07 -2.16 -16.40
N GLY A 185 -4.43 -3.27 -15.75
CA GLY A 185 -4.51 -4.61 -16.35
C GLY A 185 -3.15 -5.34 -16.43
N GLY A 186 -2.06 -4.69 -16.02
CA GLY A 186 -0.72 -5.28 -15.99
C GLY A 186 -0.15 -5.64 -17.38
N PRO A 187 1.07 -6.23 -17.43
CA PRO A 187 1.72 -6.61 -18.69
C PRO A 187 0.98 -7.70 -19.49
N PHE A 188 0.10 -8.47 -18.84
CA PHE A 188 -0.57 -9.61 -19.44
C PHE A 188 -2.03 -9.38 -19.81
N ARG A 189 -2.50 -8.12 -19.76
CA ARG A 189 -3.87 -7.72 -20.15
C ARG A 189 -4.33 -8.36 -21.46
N CYS A 190 -3.47 -8.38 -22.48
CA CYS A 190 -3.79 -8.91 -23.82
C CYS A 190 -3.16 -10.28 -24.14
N ALA A 191 -2.52 -10.95 -23.17
CA ALA A 191 -1.82 -12.23 -23.37
C ALA A 191 -2.78 -13.43 -23.55
N SER A 192 -2.50 -14.42 -24.38
CA SER A 192 -3.36 -15.62 -24.41
C SER A 192 -3.20 -16.43 -23.12
N LEU A 193 -4.24 -17.16 -22.68
CA LEU A 193 -4.18 -18.00 -21.47
C LEU A 193 -3.03 -19.03 -21.54
N ASP A 194 -2.76 -19.58 -22.74
CA ASP A 194 -1.66 -20.51 -22.93
C ASP A 194 -0.28 -19.86 -22.75
N SER A 195 -0.12 -18.60 -23.14
CA SER A 195 1.15 -17.88 -22.99
C SER A 195 1.51 -17.62 -21.52
N LEU A 196 0.53 -17.57 -20.62
CA LEU A 196 0.76 -17.36 -19.18
C LEU A 196 1.53 -18.51 -18.52
N LYS A 197 1.50 -19.72 -19.10
CA LYS A 197 2.17 -20.91 -18.56
C LYS A 197 3.70 -20.79 -18.58
N THR A 198 4.24 -19.94 -19.46
CA THR A 198 5.68 -19.78 -19.67
C THR A 198 6.21 -18.41 -19.25
N VAL A 199 5.39 -17.61 -18.57
CA VAL A 199 5.77 -16.26 -18.11
C VAL A 199 6.94 -16.33 -17.12
N THR A 200 7.93 -15.47 -17.33
CA THR A 200 9.10 -15.34 -16.43
C THR A 200 8.95 -14.17 -15.45
N PRO A 201 9.71 -14.15 -14.33
CA PRO A 201 9.75 -13.02 -13.40
C PRO A 201 10.08 -11.68 -14.09
N GLU A 202 11.02 -11.70 -15.03
CA GLU A 202 11.45 -10.52 -15.77
C GLU A 202 10.30 -9.94 -16.61
N GLN A 203 9.51 -10.80 -17.27
CA GLN A 203 8.33 -10.40 -18.03
C GLN A 203 7.23 -9.83 -17.11
N ALA A 204 7.00 -10.47 -15.95
CA ALA A 204 6.01 -10.01 -14.99
C ALA A 204 6.39 -8.66 -14.34
N CYS A 205 7.69 -8.39 -14.20
CA CYS A 205 8.17 -7.13 -13.64
C CYS A 205 8.22 -5.97 -14.64
N ALA A 206 8.08 -6.23 -15.94
CA ALA A 206 8.09 -5.23 -17.00
C ALA A 206 6.73 -4.51 -17.12
N HIS A 207 6.38 -3.71 -16.10
CA HIS A 207 5.09 -3.01 -16.06
C HIS A 207 5.02 -1.88 -17.10
N PRO A 208 3.89 -1.71 -17.84
CA PRO A 208 3.80 -0.75 -18.95
C PRO A 208 3.87 0.72 -18.53
N ASN A 209 3.36 1.07 -17.34
CA ASN A 209 3.14 2.47 -16.95
C ASN A 209 3.96 2.94 -15.73
N TRP A 210 4.53 2.03 -14.96
CA TRP A 210 5.04 2.33 -13.62
C TRP A 210 6.36 1.61 -13.38
N ASP A 211 7.35 2.32 -12.83
CA ASP A 211 8.55 1.70 -12.26
C ASP A 211 8.30 1.40 -10.77
N MET A 212 8.23 0.11 -10.44
CA MET A 212 7.79 -0.37 -9.13
C MET A 212 8.66 -1.53 -8.63
N GLY A 213 8.58 -1.81 -7.33
CA GLY A 213 9.26 -2.97 -6.75
C GLY A 213 8.75 -4.30 -7.31
N GLN A 214 9.61 -5.32 -7.33
CA GLN A 214 9.30 -6.63 -7.94
C GLN A 214 8.00 -7.27 -7.43
N LYS A 215 7.73 -7.22 -6.12
CA LYS A 215 6.52 -7.80 -5.52
C LYS A 215 5.24 -7.19 -6.11
N ILE A 216 5.14 -5.85 -6.09
CA ILE A 216 3.96 -5.15 -6.61
C ILE A 216 3.85 -5.29 -8.14
N SER A 217 4.96 -5.41 -8.87
CA SER A 217 4.90 -5.66 -10.32
C SER A 217 4.30 -7.04 -10.63
N VAL A 218 4.66 -8.09 -9.89
CA VAL A 218 4.04 -9.42 -10.03
C VAL A 218 2.58 -9.41 -9.57
N ASP A 219 2.26 -8.73 -8.48
CA ASP A 219 0.88 -8.55 -8.03
C ASP A 219 0.03 -7.82 -9.10
N SER A 220 0.59 -6.82 -9.78
CA SER A 220 -0.08 -6.14 -10.90
C SER A 220 -0.27 -7.08 -12.09
N ALA A 221 0.75 -7.88 -12.42
CA ALA A 221 0.69 -8.85 -13.50
C ALA A 221 -0.36 -9.97 -13.28
N THR A 222 -0.61 -10.35 -12.03
CA THR A 222 -1.66 -11.31 -11.65
C THR A 222 -3.01 -10.66 -11.36
N MET A 223 -3.09 -9.33 -11.36
CA MET A 223 -4.16 -8.51 -10.76
C MET A 223 -4.43 -8.79 -9.27
N MET A 224 -3.56 -9.52 -8.56
CA MET A 224 -3.66 -9.60 -7.10
C MET A 224 -3.51 -8.22 -6.46
N ASN A 225 -2.70 -7.32 -7.03
CA ASN A 225 -2.58 -5.95 -6.52
C ASN A 225 -3.97 -5.29 -6.44
N LYS A 226 -4.76 -5.40 -7.51
CA LYS A 226 -6.11 -4.85 -7.55
C LYS A 226 -7.05 -5.58 -6.59
N GLY A 227 -6.89 -6.89 -6.42
CA GLY A 227 -7.63 -7.66 -5.42
C GLY A 227 -7.38 -7.18 -3.98
N LEU A 228 -6.12 -6.94 -3.61
CA LEU A 228 -5.75 -6.37 -2.31
C LEU A 228 -6.36 -4.97 -2.13
N GLU A 229 -6.36 -4.16 -3.19
CA GLU A 229 -6.94 -2.81 -3.15
C GLU A 229 -8.47 -2.80 -3.08
N VAL A 230 -9.16 -3.85 -3.56
CA VAL A 230 -10.61 -4.04 -3.32
C VAL A 230 -10.86 -4.23 -1.82
N ILE A 231 -10.07 -5.06 -1.15
CA ILE A 231 -10.17 -5.26 0.30
C ILE A 231 -9.86 -3.96 1.05
N GLU A 232 -8.85 -3.22 0.61
CA GLU A 232 -8.49 -1.92 1.18
C GLU A 232 -9.62 -0.89 1.03
N ALA A 233 -10.24 -0.80 -0.16
CA ALA A 233 -11.35 0.11 -0.42
C ALA A 233 -12.59 -0.20 0.44
N HIS A 234 -12.84 -1.49 0.71
CA HIS A 234 -13.88 -1.90 1.64
C HIS A 234 -13.69 -1.29 3.03
N TRP A 235 -12.46 -1.33 3.56
CA TRP A 235 -12.17 -0.81 4.89
C TRP A 235 -12.07 0.71 4.94
N LEU A 236 -11.49 1.36 3.92
CA LEU A 236 -11.34 2.82 3.90
C LEU A 236 -12.66 3.56 3.74
N PHE A 237 -13.58 2.99 2.96
CA PHE A 237 -14.80 3.68 2.55
C PHE A 237 -16.08 3.03 3.08
N GLU A 238 -15.96 1.98 3.90
CA GLU A 238 -17.09 1.17 4.39
C GLU A 238 -17.98 0.63 3.24
N ALA A 239 -17.36 0.37 2.08
CA ALA A 239 -18.03 -0.07 0.88
C ALA A 239 -18.15 -1.61 0.84
N PRO A 240 -19.36 -2.20 0.77
CA PRO A 240 -19.48 -3.65 0.66
C PRO A 240 -18.90 -4.14 -0.69
N PRO A 241 -18.50 -5.43 -0.80
CA PRO A 241 -17.79 -5.94 -1.99
C PRO A 241 -18.53 -5.68 -3.30
N ASP A 242 -19.86 -5.84 -3.30
CA ASP A 242 -20.69 -5.65 -4.49
C ASP A 242 -20.84 -4.18 -4.91
N LYS A 243 -20.37 -3.24 -4.09
CA LYS A 243 -20.31 -1.80 -4.38
C LYS A 243 -18.95 -1.35 -4.89
N ILE A 244 -17.97 -2.25 -4.99
CA ILE A 244 -16.65 -1.98 -5.53
C ILE A 244 -16.56 -2.69 -6.88
N GLN A 245 -16.45 -1.92 -7.96
CA GLN A 245 -16.35 -2.44 -9.31
C GLN A 245 -14.95 -2.16 -9.86
N VAL A 246 -14.24 -3.22 -10.22
CA VAL A 246 -12.93 -3.09 -10.89
C VAL A 246 -13.14 -2.76 -12.37
N VAL A 247 -12.41 -1.74 -12.84
CA VAL A 247 -12.45 -1.28 -14.23
C VAL A 247 -11.03 -1.26 -14.79
N ILE A 248 -10.76 -1.96 -15.89
CA ILE A 248 -9.45 -1.89 -16.52
C ILE A 248 -9.36 -0.56 -17.27
N HIS A 249 -8.39 0.27 -16.90
CA HIS A 249 -8.03 1.54 -17.53
C HIS A 249 -6.53 1.56 -17.88
N PRO A 250 -6.14 1.12 -19.09
CA PRO A 250 -4.76 0.86 -19.47
C PRO A 250 -3.85 2.08 -19.44
N GLN A 251 -4.40 3.28 -19.67
CA GLN A 251 -3.62 4.53 -19.68
C GLN A 251 -3.23 4.98 -18.26
N SER A 252 -3.92 4.49 -17.22
CA SER A 252 -3.69 4.88 -15.82
C SER A 252 -3.72 6.39 -15.57
N VAL A 253 -4.52 7.14 -16.35
CA VAL A 253 -4.71 8.59 -16.20
C VAL A 253 -5.85 8.91 -15.25
N ILE A 254 -6.99 8.22 -15.39
CA ILE A 254 -8.02 8.19 -14.34
C ILE A 254 -7.53 7.21 -13.28
N HIS A 255 -7.30 7.70 -12.07
CA HIS A 255 -6.76 6.88 -10.98
C HIS A 255 -7.85 6.14 -10.20
N SER A 256 -9.09 6.64 -10.15
CA SER A 256 -10.33 5.93 -9.78
C SER A 256 -11.52 6.89 -9.82
N MET A 257 -12.73 6.38 -9.60
CA MET A 257 -13.95 7.16 -9.69
C MET A 257 -14.99 6.76 -8.64
N VAL A 258 -15.94 7.65 -8.38
CA VAL A 258 -17.12 7.44 -7.52
C VAL A 258 -18.37 7.71 -8.36
N ALA A 259 -19.22 6.70 -8.50
CA ALA A 259 -20.49 6.80 -9.20
C ALA A 259 -21.61 7.13 -8.22
N TYR A 260 -22.51 8.03 -8.60
CA TYR A 260 -23.63 8.50 -7.79
C TYR A 260 -24.97 8.00 -8.35
N VAL A 261 -26.01 8.02 -7.51
CA VAL A 261 -27.35 7.50 -7.84
C VAL A 261 -28.10 8.34 -8.89
N ASP A 262 -27.68 9.59 -9.11
CA ASP A 262 -28.23 10.47 -10.15
C ASP A 262 -27.62 10.24 -11.54
N GLY A 263 -26.69 9.28 -11.67
CA GLY A 263 -25.98 8.96 -12.90
C GLY A 263 -24.66 9.70 -13.07
N SER A 264 -24.29 10.60 -12.16
CA SER A 264 -23.00 11.30 -12.19
C SER A 264 -21.85 10.39 -11.80
N VAL A 265 -20.67 10.64 -12.38
CA VAL A 265 -19.41 10.00 -11.98
C VAL A 265 -18.38 11.10 -11.74
N ILE A 266 -17.78 11.11 -10.54
CA ILE A 266 -16.67 12.01 -10.20
C ILE A 266 -15.39 11.20 -10.21
N ALA A 267 -14.36 11.72 -10.86
CA ALA A 267 -13.09 11.05 -11.05
C ALA A 267 -11.92 11.99 -10.73
N GLN A 268 -10.84 11.42 -10.20
CA GLN A 268 -9.56 12.11 -10.11
C GLN A 268 -8.62 11.64 -11.21
N LEU A 269 -8.02 12.62 -11.90
CA LEU A 269 -7.12 12.41 -13.02
C LEU A 269 -5.74 13.00 -12.72
N GLY A 270 -4.69 12.36 -13.20
CA GLY A 270 -3.32 12.83 -13.04
C GLY A 270 -2.31 12.08 -13.91
N ASN A 271 -1.10 12.63 -13.95
CA ASN A 271 0.05 11.85 -14.41
C ASN A 271 0.33 10.73 -13.38
N PRO A 272 0.77 9.53 -13.80
CA PRO A 272 1.08 8.43 -12.91
C PRO A 272 2.31 8.74 -12.04
N ASP A 273 2.11 9.48 -10.96
CA ASP A 273 3.16 9.96 -10.06
C ASP A 273 2.64 10.06 -8.62
N MET A 274 3.25 9.27 -7.73
CA MET A 274 2.86 9.18 -6.32
C MET A 274 3.06 10.46 -5.52
N ARG A 275 3.83 11.44 -6.03
CA ARG A 275 3.93 12.75 -5.36
C ARG A 275 2.58 13.47 -5.31
N THR A 276 1.68 13.22 -6.26
CA THR A 276 0.32 13.79 -6.26
C THR A 276 -0.52 13.32 -5.07
N PRO A 277 -0.76 12.00 -4.86
CA PRO A 277 -1.52 11.53 -3.70
C PRO A 277 -0.83 11.83 -2.36
N ILE A 278 0.51 11.78 -2.32
CA ILE A 278 1.29 12.16 -1.13
C ILE A 278 1.08 13.64 -0.78
N ALA A 279 1.24 14.54 -1.75
CA ALA A 279 1.03 15.97 -1.54
C ALA A 279 -0.42 16.29 -1.15
N HIS A 280 -1.40 15.60 -1.75
CA HIS A 280 -2.80 15.72 -1.37
C HIS A 280 -3.00 15.40 0.12
N ALA A 281 -2.59 14.21 0.56
CA ALA A 281 -2.82 13.77 1.93
C ALA A 281 -2.01 14.59 2.96
N MET A 282 -0.78 14.97 2.61
CA MET A 282 0.03 15.87 3.46
C MET A 282 -0.55 17.28 3.53
N GLY A 283 -1.10 17.81 2.43
CA GLY A 283 -1.66 19.16 2.35
C GLY A 283 -3.06 19.30 2.96
N TYR A 284 -3.81 18.19 3.03
CA TYR A 284 -5.23 18.15 3.35
C TYR A 284 -5.62 18.98 4.60
N PRO A 285 -6.72 19.74 4.56
CA PRO A 285 -7.69 19.87 3.46
C PRO A 285 -7.26 20.83 2.33
N GLU A 286 -6.09 21.46 2.45
CA GLU A 286 -5.54 22.34 1.43
C GLU A 286 -4.83 21.55 0.32
N ARG A 287 -4.63 22.18 -0.84
CA ARG A 287 -3.74 21.68 -1.89
C ARG A 287 -2.35 22.31 -1.70
N ILE A 288 -1.31 21.54 -1.98
CA ILE A 288 0.09 22.00 -2.00
C ILE A 288 0.77 21.53 -3.29
N GLU A 289 1.85 22.19 -3.67
CA GLU A 289 2.64 21.78 -4.85
C GLU A 289 3.27 20.40 -4.63
N SER A 290 3.09 19.49 -5.58
CA SER A 290 3.74 18.16 -5.55
C SER A 290 5.05 18.12 -6.34
N GLY A 291 5.26 19.07 -7.26
CA GLY A 291 6.33 19.02 -8.27
C GLY A 291 6.03 18.14 -9.47
N VAL A 292 4.81 17.61 -9.58
CA VAL A 292 4.32 16.86 -10.76
C VAL A 292 3.87 17.85 -11.83
N SER A 293 4.21 17.58 -13.09
CA SER A 293 3.75 18.38 -14.23
C SER A 293 2.23 18.32 -14.38
N ALA A 294 1.63 19.38 -14.92
CA ALA A 294 0.22 19.37 -15.28
C ALA A 294 -0.09 18.25 -16.30
N LEU A 295 -1.29 17.68 -16.21
CA LEU A 295 -1.77 16.70 -17.17
C LEU A 295 -2.12 17.40 -18.49
N ASP A 296 -1.59 16.87 -19.60
CA ASP A 296 -1.85 17.39 -20.94
C ASP A 296 -2.91 16.50 -21.63
N MET A 297 -4.17 16.95 -21.57
CA MET A 297 -5.31 16.19 -22.11
C MET A 297 -5.18 15.93 -23.61
N PHE A 298 -4.55 16.82 -24.37
CA PHE A 298 -4.36 16.65 -25.82
C PHE A 298 -3.33 15.56 -26.12
N LYS A 299 -2.32 15.39 -25.26
CA LYS A 299 -1.35 14.28 -25.38
C LYS A 299 -1.92 12.93 -24.94
N VAL A 300 -2.80 12.92 -23.94
CA VAL A 300 -3.50 11.70 -23.51
C VAL A 300 -4.35 11.17 -24.67
N ALA A 301 -5.12 12.06 -25.31
CA ALA A 301 -5.95 11.84 -26.50
C ALA A 301 -7.09 10.80 -26.37
N HIS A 302 -6.86 9.65 -25.73
CA HIS A 302 -7.80 8.55 -25.58
C HIS A 302 -7.76 7.98 -24.16
N LEU A 303 -8.91 7.53 -23.68
CA LEU A 303 -9.10 6.87 -22.39
C LEU A 303 -9.98 5.65 -22.63
N ASP A 304 -9.41 4.45 -22.48
CA ASP A 304 -10.13 3.19 -22.70
C ASP A 304 -10.56 2.55 -21.38
N PHE A 305 -11.67 1.82 -21.42
CA PHE A 305 -12.22 1.10 -20.27
C PHE A 305 -12.70 -0.29 -20.68
N GLU A 306 -12.30 -1.30 -19.90
CA GLU A 306 -12.68 -2.70 -20.13
C GLU A 306 -13.11 -3.36 -18.82
N ALA A 307 -13.94 -4.41 -18.90
CA ALA A 307 -14.20 -5.27 -17.76
C ALA A 307 -12.99 -6.19 -17.50
N PRO A 308 -12.69 -6.54 -16.24
CA PRO A 308 -11.63 -7.51 -15.94
C PRO A 308 -12.03 -8.92 -16.42
N ASP A 309 -11.05 -9.66 -16.94
CA ASP A 309 -11.17 -11.06 -17.33
C ASP A 309 -10.78 -11.97 -16.15
N PHE A 310 -11.76 -12.54 -15.47
CA PHE A 310 -11.54 -13.38 -14.29
C PHE A 310 -10.95 -14.76 -14.60
N GLU A 311 -11.04 -15.24 -15.85
CA GLU A 311 -10.36 -16.47 -16.26
C GLU A 311 -8.86 -16.22 -16.39
N ARG A 312 -8.49 -15.08 -16.97
CA ARG A 312 -7.10 -14.62 -17.10
C ARG A 312 -6.49 -14.17 -15.78
N PHE A 313 -7.30 -13.59 -14.89
CA PHE A 313 -6.86 -13.04 -13.62
C PHE A 313 -7.60 -13.64 -12.41
N PRO A 314 -7.40 -14.95 -12.11
CA PRO A 314 -8.12 -15.61 -11.01
C PRO A 314 -7.82 -15.01 -9.63
N CYS A 315 -6.64 -14.40 -9.44
CA CYS A 315 -6.28 -13.75 -8.19
C CYS A 315 -7.26 -12.63 -7.81
N LEU A 316 -7.84 -11.93 -8.79
CA LEU A 316 -8.84 -10.90 -8.50
C LEU A 316 -10.10 -11.52 -7.88
N ASP A 317 -10.59 -12.63 -8.43
CA ASP A 317 -11.74 -13.35 -7.88
C ASP A 317 -11.45 -13.89 -6.47
N LEU A 318 -10.26 -14.45 -6.26
CA LEU A 318 -9.84 -14.93 -4.93
C LEU A 318 -9.88 -13.83 -3.87
N ALA A 319 -9.56 -12.58 -4.24
CA ALA A 319 -9.66 -11.46 -3.31
C ALA A 319 -11.11 -11.11 -2.96
N TYR A 320 -12.03 -11.11 -3.93
CA TYR A 320 -13.47 -10.95 -3.65
C TYR A 320 -14.00 -12.09 -2.78
N GLN A 321 -13.57 -13.33 -3.02
CA GLN A 321 -13.95 -14.48 -2.20
C GLN A 321 -13.44 -14.33 -0.76
N ALA A 322 -12.17 -13.93 -0.58
CA ALA A 322 -11.59 -13.70 0.75
C ALA A 322 -12.34 -12.58 1.49
N LEU A 323 -12.66 -11.49 0.80
CA LEU A 323 -13.39 -10.37 1.36
C LEU A 323 -14.81 -10.75 1.80
N ARG A 324 -15.54 -11.50 0.97
CA ARG A 324 -16.88 -11.99 1.29
C ARG A 324 -16.88 -13.01 2.43
N ALA A 325 -15.87 -13.86 2.49
CA ALA A 325 -15.70 -14.79 3.62
C ALA A 325 -15.48 -14.01 4.93
N GLY A 326 -14.65 -12.95 4.90
CA GLY A 326 -14.33 -12.15 6.07
C GLY A 326 -13.46 -12.94 7.07
N GLY A 327 -13.48 -12.49 8.34
CA GLY A 327 -12.63 -13.09 9.39
C GLY A 327 -11.15 -13.03 9.03
N ASN A 328 -10.45 -14.16 9.21
CA ASN A 328 -9.02 -14.30 8.91
C ASN A 328 -8.69 -14.47 7.41
N MET A 329 -9.69 -14.63 6.54
CA MET A 329 -9.46 -15.05 5.16
C MET A 329 -8.66 -14.03 4.31
N PRO A 330 -8.87 -12.71 4.42
CA PRO A 330 -8.00 -11.71 3.79
C PRO A 330 -6.53 -11.79 4.23
N ALA A 331 -6.26 -12.10 5.50
CA ALA A 331 -4.90 -12.28 6.01
C ALA A 331 -4.25 -13.57 5.46
N VAL A 332 -5.02 -14.65 5.34
CA VAL A 332 -4.59 -15.90 4.69
C VAL A 332 -4.23 -15.65 3.22
N LEU A 333 -5.10 -14.94 2.48
CA LEU A 333 -4.87 -14.55 1.08
C LEU A 333 -3.56 -13.79 0.93
N ASN A 334 -3.35 -12.73 1.73
CA ASN A 334 -2.14 -11.91 1.65
C ASN A 334 -0.86 -12.72 1.92
N ALA A 335 -0.85 -13.48 3.00
CA ALA A 335 0.31 -14.27 3.40
C ALA A 335 0.66 -15.34 2.37
N ALA A 336 -0.34 -16.04 1.81
CA ALA A 336 -0.14 -16.99 0.73
C ALA A 336 0.38 -16.31 -0.54
N ASN A 337 -0.16 -15.14 -0.89
CA ASN A 337 0.30 -14.36 -2.03
C ASN A 337 1.76 -13.94 -1.90
N GLU A 338 2.19 -13.42 -0.73
CA GLU A 338 3.58 -13.02 -0.53
C GLU A 338 4.55 -14.20 -0.75
N VAL A 339 4.23 -15.38 -0.24
CA VAL A 339 5.04 -16.59 -0.45
C VAL A 339 5.02 -17.02 -1.92
N ALA A 340 3.87 -16.91 -2.59
CA ALA A 340 3.71 -17.28 -4.00
C ALA A 340 4.58 -16.41 -4.90
N VAL A 341 4.49 -15.09 -4.71
CA VAL A 341 5.24 -14.10 -5.48
C VAL A 341 6.72 -14.25 -5.23
N GLU A 342 7.16 -14.41 -3.98
CA GLU A 342 8.57 -14.66 -3.68
C GLU A 342 9.07 -15.93 -4.38
N SER A 343 8.29 -17.00 -4.34
CA SER A 343 8.66 -18.29 -4.94
C SER A 343 8.70 -18.21 -6.46
N PHE A 344 7.79 -17.46 -7.08
CA PHE A 344 7.81 -17.17 -8.52
C PHE A 344 9.02 -16.33 -8.90
N LEU A 345 9.30 -15.25 -8.18
CA LEU A 345 10.47 -14.38 -8.41
C LEU A 345 11.79 -15.16 -8.30
N GLN A 346 11.86 -16.12 -7.38
CA GLN A 346 13.00 -17.03 -7.21
C GLN A 346 13.00 -18.22 -8.18
N LYS A 347 12.12 -18.23 -9.19
CA LYS A 347 12.00 -19.28 -10.21
C LYS A 347 11.72 -20.68 -9.63
N ARG A 348 11.08 -20.74 -8.46
CA ARG A 348 10.68 -21.98 -7.76
C ARG A 348 9.25 -22.42 -8.09
N MET A 349 8.45 -21.57 -8.74
CA MET A 349 7.13 -21.93 -9.27
C MET A 349 6.83 -21.17 -10.57
N VAL A 350 5.91 -21.71 -11.38
CA VAL A 350 5.41 -21.04 -12.59
C VAL A 350 4.35 -19.99 -12.26
N PHE A 351 4.16 -19.00 -13.14
CA PHE A 351 3.20 -17.90 -12.93
C PHE A 351 1.77 -18.39 -12.65
N THR A 352 1.28 -19.38 -13.41
CA THR A 352 -0.07 -19.94 -13.25
C THR A 352 -0.26 -20.75 -11.96
N ALA A 353 0.82 -21.11 -11.27
CA ALA A 353 0.74 -21.80 -9.99
C ALA A 353 0.38 -20.83 -8.84
N ILE A 354 0.58 -19.52 -9.00
CA ILE A 354 0.30 -18.50 -7.98
C ILE A 354 -1.17 -18.57 -7.50
N PRO A 355 -2.19 -18.39 -8.37
CA PRO A 355 -3.59 -18.47 -7.94
C PRO A 355 -3.96 -19.87 -7.42
N THR A 356 -3.31 -20.92 -7.92
CA THR A 356 -3.57 -22.30 -7.49
C THR A 356 -3.15 -22.53 -6.04
N MET A 357 -1.95 -22.07 -5.66
CA MET A 357 -1.46 -22.16 -4.30
C MET A 357 -2.31 -21.32 -3.34
N ILE A 358 -2.60 -20.07 -3.71
CA ILE A 358 -3.40 -19.16 -2.89
C ILE A 358 -4.78 -19.78 -2.60
N LYS A 359 -5.47 -20.28 -3.63
CA LYS A 359 -6.74 -20.97 -3.49
C LYS A 359 -6.64 -22.18 -2.55
N HIS A 360 -5.62 -23.00 -2.71
CA HIS A 360 -5.42 -24.18 -1.86
C HIS A 360 -5.23 -23.81 -0.38
N VAL A 361 -4.40 -22.80 -0.10
CA VAL A 361 -4.15 -22.36 1.28
C VAL A 361 -5.42 -21.76 1.90
N MET A 362 -6.17 -20.94 1.16
CA MET A 362 -7.47 -20.43 1.61
C MET A 362 -8.49 -21.53 1.92
N GLN A 363 -8.50 -22.63 1.14
CA GLN A 363 -9.39 -23.77 1.35
C GLN A 363 -8.95 -24.69 2.50
N THR A 364 -7.65 -24.66 2.84
CA THR A 364 -7.07 -25.53 3.87
C THR A 364 -7.17 -24.94 5.26
N ILE A 365 -7.05 -23.61 5.38
CA ILE A 365 -7.15 -22.92 6.66
C ILE A 365 -8.62 -22.64 6.98
N GLN A 366 -9.06 -23.09 8.15
CA GLN A 366 -10.41 -22.83 8.62
C GLN A 366 -10.62 -21.33 8.84
N GLN A 367 -11.79 -20.85 8.40
CA GLN A 367 -12.22 -19.48 8.69
C GLN A 367 -12.47 -19.29 10.19
N GLU A 368 -11.91 -18.23 10.75
CA GLU A 368 -12.14 -17.80 12.13
C GLU A 368 -12.22 -16.27 12.23
N GLU A 369 -12.83 -15.77 13.30
CA GLU A 369 -12.80 -14.34 13.61
C GLU A 369 -11.43 -13.95 14.17
N MET A 370 -10.97 -12.74 13.82
CA MET A 370 -9.76 -12.14 14.39
C MET A 370 -10.15 -10.95 15.25
N MET A 371 -9.66 -10.91 16.49
CA MET A 371 -10.00 -9.87 17.46
C MET A 371 -8.79 -9.01 17.85
N THR A 372 -7.58 -9.54 17.66
CA THR A 372 -6.34 -8.90 18.10
C THR A 372 -5.28 -8.88 17.01
N LEU A 373 -4.29 -7.99 17.14
CA LEU A 373 -3.12 -8.00 16.26
C LEU A 373 -2.38 -9.34 16.31
N ASP A 374 -2.33 -10.00 17.47
CA ASP A 374 -1.70 -11.31 17.62
C ASP A 374 -2.42 -12.40 16.79
N ASP A 375 -3.75 -12.32 16.63
CA ASP A 375 -4.51 -13.21 15.75
C ASP A 375 -4.10 -13.02 14.28
N VAL A 376 -3.88 -11.78 13.86
CA VAL A 376 -3.41 -11.45 12.50
C VAL A 376 -2.02 -12.05 12.26
N LEU A 377 -1.09 -11.84 13.21
CA LEU A 377 0.27 -12.35 13.11
C LEU A 377 0.33 -13.89 13.15
N ARG A 378 -0.52 -14.51 13.97
CA ARG A 378 -0.67 -15.98 14.02
C ARG A 378 -1.21 -16.53 12.71
N THR A 379 -2.24 -15.87 12.13
CA THR A 379 -2.83 -16.25 10.84
C THR A 379 -1.80 -16.14 9.72
N ASP A 380 -1.06 -15.03 9.64
CA ASP A 380 0.02 -14.84 8.67
C ASP A 380 1.04 -15.98 8.74
N LYS A 381 1.53 -16.30 9.94
CA LYS A 381 2.49 -17.39 10.14
C LYS A 381 1.95 -18.75 9.71
N LEU A 382 0.68 -19.05 10.03
CA LEU A 382 0.03 -20.29 9.63
C LEU A 382 -0.12 -20.40 8.11
N ALA A 383 -0.59 -19.34 7.46
CA ALA A 383 -0.75 -19.28 6.01
C ALA A 383 0.58 -19.41 5.26
N ARG A 384 1.65 -18.80 5.78
CA ARG A 384 3.01 -19.01 5.23
C ARG A 384 3.47 -20.45 5.38
N ALA A 385 3.26 -21.07 6.54
CA ALA A 385 3.61 -22.47 6.76
C ALA A 385 2.88 -23.39 5.77
N LYS A 386 1.58 -23.20 5.56
CA LYS A 386 0.79 -23.97 4.57
C LYS A 386 1.22 -23.72 3.13
N SER A 387 1.63 -22.50 2.81
CA SER A 387 2.19 -22.18 1.49
C SER A 387 3.52 -22.92 1.24
N HIS A 388 4.39 -22.99 2.25
CA HIS A 388 5.64 -23.75 2.14
C HIS A 388 5.42 -25.27 2.08
N GLU A 389 4.45 -25.81 2.82
CA GLU A 389 4.04 -27.22 2.69
C GLU A 389 3.57 -27.52 1.25
N TRP A 390 2.76 -26.64 0.65
CA TRP A 390 2.31 -26.81 -0.72
C TRP A 390 3.47 -26.78 -1.73
N LEU A 391 4.41 -25.86 -1.57
CA LEU A 391 5.62 -25.78 -2.41
C LEU A 391 6.52 -27.01 -2.30
N ALA A 392 6.62 -27.61 -1.11
CA ALA A 392 7.40 -28.84 -0.91
C ALA A 392 6.80 -30.04 -1.66
N ASN A 393 5.49 -30.05 -1.91
CA ASN A 393 4.79 -31.10 -2.65
C ASN A 393 4.83 -30.92 -4.19
N LEU A 394 5.33 -29.77 -4.68
CA LEU A 394 5.55 -29.54 -6.12
C LEU A 394 6.88 -30.13 -6.63
N GLN A 395 7.83 -30.37 -5.73
CA GLN A 395 9.14 -30.97 -6.00
C GLN A 395 9.02 -32.49 -5.98
#